data_AF-A0A6V7K6H4-F1
#
_entry.id   AF-A0A6V7K6H4-F1
#
_cell.length_a   1.000
_cell.length_b   1.000
_cell.length_c   1.000
_cell.angle_alpha   90.00
_cell.angle_beta   90.00
_cell.angle_gamma   90.00
#
_symmetry.space_group_name_H-M   'P 1'
#
loop_
_entity.id
_entity.type
_entity.pdbx_description
1 polymer ?
#
loop_
_entity_poly.entity_id
_entity_poly.type
_entity_poly.pdbx_seq_one_letter_code
_entity_poly.pdbx_strand_id
1 'polypeptide(L)' 'TRFGTMQTKLGLFKILENCTVDVCEKTDIKYEIDQHAFMLIPKNGVHLKIIKSPVSK' A
#
# COMPACT_ATOMS: atom_id res chain seq x y z
N THR A 1 20.58 0.32 -4.73
CA THR A 1 19.11 0.44 -4.90
C THR A 1 18.48 -0.64 -5.77
N ARG A 2 19.22 -1.38 -6.62
CA ARG A 2 18.70 -2.46 -7.49
C ARG A 2 17.80 -3.50 -6.78
N PHE A 3 18.22 -4.02 -5.63
CA PHE A 3 17.44 -5.02 -4.89
C PHE A 3 16.12 -4.45 -4.36
N GLY A 4 16.15 -3.30 -3.67
CA GLY A 4 14.96 -2.68 -3.11
C GLY A 4 13.92 -2.32 -4.17
N THR A 5 14.35 -1.78 -5.32
CA THR A 5 13.44 -1.50 -6.44
C THR A 5 12.81 -2.77 -7.00
N MET A 6 13.58 -3.85 -7.14
CA MET A 6 13.06 -5.13 -7.64
C MET A 6 12.08 -5.77 -6.64
N GLN A 7 12.43 -5.79 -5.35
CA GLN A 7 11.58 -6.29 -4.28
C GLN A 7 10.26 -5.52 -4.22
N THR A 8 10.31 -4.19 -4.30
CA THR A 8 9.10 -3.35 -4.24
C THR A 8 8.18 -3.63 -5.44
N LYS A 9 8.74 -3.72 -6.66
CA LYS A 9 7.97 -4.00 -7.87
C LYS A 9 7.32 -5.38 -7.83
N LEU A 10 8.08 -6.41 -7.46
CA LEU A 10 7.57 -7.79 -7.36
C LEU A 10 6.53 -7.92 -6.25
N GLY A 11 6.76 -7.30 -5.09
CA GLY A 11 5.81 -7.28 -3.99
C GLY A 11 4.49 -6.63 -4.39
N LEU A 12 4.55 -5.45 -5.01
CA LEU A 12 3.36 -4.75 -5.48
C LEU A 12 2.62 -5.55 -6.57
N PHE A 13 3.35 -6.10 -7.54
CA PHE A 13 2.77 -6.94 -8.58
C PHE A 13 2.01 -8.14 -8.00
N LYS A 14 2.62 -8.84 -7.03
CA LYS A 14 1.99 -10.02 -6.43
C LYS A 14 0.75 -9.65 -5.60
N ILE A 15 0.76 -8.51 -4.91
CA ILE A 15 -0.41 -8.02 -4.18
C ILE A 15 -1.56 -7.73 -5.15
N LEU A 16 -1.29 -7.00 -6.24
CA LEU A 16 -2.31 -6.64 -7.22
C LEU A 16 -2.86 -7.84 -8.02
N GLU A 17 -2.03 -8.86 -8.27
CA GLU A 17 -2.46 -10.07 -8.96
C GLU A 17 -3.42 -10.92 -8.11
N ASN A 18 -3.19 -10.99 -6.79
CA ASN A 18 -3.90 -11.94 -5.92
C ASN A 18 -4.94 -11.29 -5.02
N CYS A 19 -4.94 -9.96 -4.91
CA CYS A 19 -5.81 -9.22 -4.02
C CYS A 19 -6.39 -7.98 -4.71
N THR A 20 -7.68 -7.74 -4.49
CA THR A 20 -8.30 -6.44 -4.69
C THR A 20 -8.05 -5.57 -3.46
N VAL A 21 -7.71 -4.30 -3.68
CA VAL A 21 -7.40 -3.34 -2.63
C VAL A 21 -8.43 -2.22 -2.69
N ASP A 22 -9.18 -2.05 -1.60
CA ASP A 22 -10.17 -0.99 -1.44
C ASP A 22 -9.77 0.00 -0.35
N VAL A 23 -10.30 1.22 -0.47
CA VAL A 23 -10.17 2.27 0.55
C VAL A 23 -11.11 1.97 1.72
N CYS A 24 -10.71 2.34 2.95
CA CYS A 24 -11.56 2.20 4.13
C CYS A 24 -11.90 3.57 4.71
N GLU A 25 -12.90 3.63 5.59
CA GLU A 25 -13.34 4.88 6.24
C GLU A 25 -12.23 5.56 7.07
N LYS A 26 -11.19 4.82 7.45
CA LYS A 26 -10.03 5.33 8.21
C LYS A 26 -8.95 5.93 7.32
N THR A 27 -9.08 5.80 5.99
CA THR A 27 -8.09 6.33 5.06
C THR A 27 -8.37 7.82 4.84
N ASP A 28 -7.39 8.67 5.12
CA ASP A 28 -7.50 10.08 4.79
C ASP A 28 -7.59 10.28 3.29
N ILE A 29 -8.62 11.00 2.82
CA ILE A 29 -8.80 11.33 1.40
C ILE A 29 -7.74 12.32 0.93
N LYS A 30 -7.32 13.21 1.84
CA LYS A 30 -6.27 14.20 1.58
C LYS A 30 -4.94 13.67 2.09
N TYR A 31 -3.98 13.54 1.18
CA TYR A 31 -2.64 13.12 1.54
C TYR A 31 -1.88 14.26 2.24
N GLU A 32 -1.63 14.11 3.53
CA GLU A 32 -0.81 15.03 4.34
C GLU A 32 0.38 14.28 4.94
N ILE A 33 1.58 14.86 4.79
CA ILE A 33 2.83 14.29 5.30
C ILE A 33 3.00 14.67 6.77
N ASP A 34 3.47 13.74 7.59
CA ASP A 34 3.89 14.06 8.95
C ASP A 34 5.23 14.80 8.95
N GLN A 35 5.20 16.06 9.34
CA GLN A 35 6.39 16.90 9.43
C GLN A 35 7.30 16.56 10.62
N HIS A 36 6.82 15.78 11.59
CA HIS A 36 7.57 15.38 12.77
C HIS A 36 8.18 13.98 12.65
N ALA A 37 7.84 13.25 11.58
CA ALA A 37 8.36 11.91 11.36
C ALA A 37 9.79 11.94 10.80
N PHE A 38 10.63 11.00 11.25
CA PHE A 38 11.99 10.83 10.75
C PHE A 38 12.03 10.41 9.27
N MET A 39 10.98 9.74 8.79
CA MET A 39 10.83 9.30 7.39
C MET A 39 9.60 9.94 6.78
N LEU A 40 9.57 10.01 5.44
CA LEU A 40 8.41 10.50 4.69
C LEU A 40 7.23 9.52 4.85
N ILE A 41 6.32 9.83 5.76
CA ILE A 41 5.13 9.03 6.02
C ILE A 41 3.87 9.91 6.03
N PRO A 42 2.70 9.38 5.65
CA PRO A 42 1.44 10.07 5.84
C PRO A 42 1.09 10.18 7.32
N LYS A 43 0.47 11.29 7.70
CA LYS A 43 0.17 11.66 9.10
C LYS A 43 -0.60 10.58 9.87
N ASN A 44 -1.66 10.02 9.27
CA ASN A 44 -2.46 8.97 9.90
C ASN A 44 -2.23 7.58 9.28
N GLY A 45 -1.12 7.39 8.55
CA GLY A 45 -0.86 6.14 7.84
C GLY A 45 -1.73 5.94 6.60
N VAL A 46 -1.68 4.73 6.03
CA VAL A 46 -2.56 4.32 4.93
C VAL A 46 -3.25 3.02 5.32
N HIS A 47 -4.54 3.12 5.63
CA HIS A 47 -5.37 1.96 5.92
C HIS A 47 -6.02 1.48 4.62
N LEU A 48 -5.92 0.18 4.34
CA LEU A 48 -6.49 -0.41 3.13
C LEU A 48 -7.21 -1.71 3.49
N LYS A 49 -8.30 -1.98 2.79
CA LYS A 49 -9.01 -3.26 2.87
C LYS A 49 -8.48 -4.18 1.78
N ILE A 50 -7.83 -5.27 2.18
CA ILE A 50 -7.29 -6.26 1.26
C ILE A 50 -8.31 -7.39 1.14
N ILE A 51 -8.85 -7.58 -0.06
CA ILE A 51 -9.78 -8.64 -0.40
C ILE A 51 -9.04 -9.64 -1.27
N LYS A 52 -8.92 -10.89 -0.83
CA LYS A 52 -8.27 -11.92 -1.64
C LYS A 52 -9.13 -12.24 -2.86
N SER A 53 -8.56 -12.08 -4.04
CA SER A 53 -9.24 -12.46 -5.28
C SER A 53 -9.36 -14.00 -5.35
N PRO A 54 -10.48 -14.55 -5.83
CA PRO A 54 -10.58 -15.96 -6.11
C PRO A 54 -9.57 -16.28 -7.21
N VAL A 55 -8.53 -17.02 -6.85
CA VAL A 55 -7.47 -17.45 -7.76
C VAL A 55 -8.13 -18.20 -8.93
N SER A 56 -8.05 -17.64 -10.14
CA SER A 56 -8.15 -18.46 -11.35
C SER A 56 -6.99 -19.43 -11.27
N LYS A 57 -7.32 -20.70 -11.02
CA LYS A 57 -6.38 -21.83 -10.98
C LYS A 57 -5.45 -21.84 -12.19
#